data_AF-A0AAD9C8F7-F1
#
_entry.id   AF-A0AAD9C8F7-F1
#
_cell.length_a   1.000
_cell.length_b   1.000
_cell.length_c   1.000
_cell.angle_alpha   90.00
_cell.angle_beta   90.00
_cell.angle_gamma   90.00
#
_symmetry.space_group_name_H-M   'P 1'
#
loop_
_entity.id
_entity.type
_entity.pdbx_description
1 polymer ?
#
loop_
_entity_poly.entity_id
_entity_poly.type
_entity_poly.pdbx_seq_one_letter_code
_entity_poly.pdbx_strand_id
1 'polypeptide(L)'
;MLQTLTKKFIPGQEATVIQEWTSYKQHVLVGTFKDKTQAEVMQLLASEKDEWAEIYPNLCLLASAGLVIPVSSVNCERDFSTMNRVKTDLRNRLKGEHLAACLRIAVNGPAPEAFPYAQALELFFRKPRRIKCTDKQCHLCQK
;
A
#
# COMPACT_ATOMS: atom_id res chain seq x y z
N MET A 1 26.96 -17.04 -9.05
CA MET A 1 25.77 -16.23 -9.40
C MET A 1 25.89 -14.80 -8.86
N LEU A 2 25.96 -14.57 -7.54
CA LEU A 2 26.08 -13.20 -6.98
C LEU A 2 27.29 -12.42 -7.50
N GLN A 3 28.48 -13.02 -7.52
CA GLN A 3 29.71 -12.41 -8.07
C GLN A 3 29.58 -12.00 -9.54
N THR A 4 28.82 -12.73 -10.33
CA THR A 4 28.57 -12.44 -11.75
C THR A 4 27.63 -11.23 -11.88
N LEU A 5 26.63 -11.13 -11.01
CA LEU A 5 25.68 -10.03 -10.99
C LEU A 5 26.33 -8.74 -10.48
N THR A 6 27.13 -8.80 -9.42
CA THR A 6 27.83 -7.61 -8.89
C THR A 6 28.79 -7.04 -9.91
N LYS A 7 29.59 -7.87 -10.60
CA LYS A 7 30.49 -7.41 -11.68
C LYS A 7 29.75 -6.72 -12.82
N LYS A 8 28.53 -7.16 -13.12
CA LYS A 8 27.74 -6.63 -14.25
C LYS A 8 26.96 -5.37 -13.91
N PHE A 9 26.38 -5.30 -12.70
CA PHE A 9 25.42 -4.25 -12.34
C PHE A 9 25.97 -3.23 -11.34
N ILE A 10 27.01 -3.58 -10.57
CA ILE A 10 27.61 -2.69 -9.56
C ILE A 10 29.15 -2.83 -9.58
N PRO A 11 29.80 -2.48 -10.71
CA PRO A 11 31.25 -2.62 -10.83
C PRO A 11 31.97 -1.77 -9.78
N GLY A 12 33.00 -2.34 -9.15
CA GLY A 12 33.82 -1.64 -8.14
C GLY A 12 33.31 -1.72 -6.69
N GLN A 13 32.11 -2.24 -6.43
CA GLN A 13 31.59 -2.50 -5.07
C GLN A 13 31.45 -4.00 -4.77
N GLU A 14 32.14 -4.85 -5.53
CA GLU A 14 31.99 -6.30 -5.44
C GLU A 14 32.37 -6.83 -4.06
N ALA A 15 33.47 -6.34 -3.49
CA ALA A 15 33.96 -6.78 -2.19
C ALA A 15 32.98 -6.45 -1.06
N THR A 16 32.40 -5.24 -1.08
CA THR A 16 31.47 -4.78 -0.04
C THR A 16 30.17 -5.57 -0.10
N VAL A 17 29.59 -5.78 -1.29
CA VAL A 17 28.35 -6.56 -1.47
C VAL A 17 28.56 -8.03 -1.07
N ILE A 18 29.71 -8.62 -1.42
CA ILE A 18 30.02 -10.01 -1.03
C ILE A 18 30.18 -10.12 0.48
N GLN A 19 30.83 -9.14 1.12
CA GLN A 19 31.00 -9.10 2.58
C GLN A 19 29.65 -8.97 3.29
N GLU A 20 28.83 -8.03 2.85
CA GLU A 20 27.46 -7.81 3.35
C GLU A 20 26.65 -9.11 3.29
N TRP A 21 26.61 -9.76 2.12
CA TRP A 21 25.90 -11.02 1.92
C TRP A 21 26.45 -12.17 2.79
N THR A 22 27.76 -12.21 3.01
CA THR A 22 28.39 -13.26 3.81
C THR A 22 28.07 -13.11 5.29
N SER A 23 28.13 -11.89 5.82
CA SER A 23 27.72 -11.57 7.19
C SER A 23 26.23 -11.84 7.42
N TYR A 24 25.37 -11.41 6.50
CA TYR A 24 23.93 -11.70 6.56
C TYR A 24 23.64 -13.20 6.64
N LYS A 25 24.28 -14.03 5.80
CA LYS A 25 24.12 -15.49 5.85
C LYS A 25 24.50 -16.08 7.20
N GLN A 26 25.56 -15.57 7.85
CA GLN A 26 25.92 -16.02 9.20
C GLN A 26 24.82 -15.68 10.20
N HIS A 27 24.25 -14.47 10.14
CA HIS A 27 23.15 -14.06 11.01
C HIS A 27 21.88 -14.88 10.79
N VAL A 28 21.63 -15.35 9.56
CA VAL A 28 20.53 -16.28 9.24
C VAL A 28 20.79 -17.70 9.69
N LEU A 29 22.04 -18.19 9.66
CA LEU A 29 22.32 -19.58 10.02
C LEU A 29 22.48 -19.80 11.53
N VAL A 30 23.11 -18.84 12.22
CA VAL A 30 23.52 -19.01 13.62
C VAL A 30 23.24 -17.79 14.50
N GLY A 31 22.78 -16.67 13.93
CA GLY A 31 22.59 -15.42 14.65
C GLY A 31 21.14 -15.02 14.84
N THR A 32 20.93 -13.70 14.88
CA THR A 32 19.66 -13.03 15.23
C THR A 32 18.45 -13.41 14.34
N PHE A 33 18.70 -13.98 13.15
CA PHE A 33 17.66 -14.33 12.18
C PHE A 33 17.36 -15.83 12.09
N LYS A 34 18.07 -16.69 12.85
CA LYS A 34 18.00 -18.15 12.73
C LYS A 34 16.61 -18.73 12.82
N ASP A 35 15.82 -18.26 13.76
CA ASP A 35 14.49 -18.81 14.06
C ASP A 35 13.36 -17.96 13.44
N LYS A 36 13.68 -17.10 12.47
CA LYS A 36 12.74 -16.20 11.81
C LYS A 36 12.39 -16.67 10.41
N THR A 37 11.13 -16.51 10.05
CA THR A 37 10.68 -16.69 8.68
C THR A 37 11.25 -15.60 7.77
N GLN A 38 11.29 -15.87 6.46
CA GLN A 38 11.73 -14.89 5.47
C GLN A 38 10.94 -13.57 5.57
N ALA A 39 9.63 -13.64 5.82
CA ALA A 39 8.79 -12.45 5.95
C ALA A 39 9.16 -11.62 7.19
N GLU A 40 9.40 -12.26 8.33
CA GLU A 40 9.82 -11.57 9.56
C GLU A 40 11.21 -10.94 9.41
N VAL A 41 12.16 -11.63 8.75
CA VAL A 41 13.48 -11.07 8.46
C VAL A 41 13.35 -9.84 7.55
N MET A 42 12.54 -9.92 6.49
CA MET A 42 12.32 -8.79 5.60
C MET A 42 11.65 -7.61 6.32
N GLN A 43 10.68 -7.87 7.19
CA GLN A 43 10.04 -6.81 8.00
C GLN A 43 11.03 -6.15 8.97
N LEU A 44 11.94 -6.92 9.56
CA LEU A 44 12.99 -6.37 10.42
C LEU A 44 13.99 -5.51 9.64
N LEU A 45 14.45 -5.99 8.49
CA LEU A 45 15.35 -5.25 7.61
C LEU A 45 14.70 -3.99 7.01
N ALA A 46 13.38 -4.01 6.79
CA ALA A 46 12.63 -2.86 6.31
C ALA A 46 12.12 -1.94 7.44
N SER A 47 12.34 -2.30 8.71
CA SER A 47 11.92 -1.48 9.84
C SER A 47 12.78 -0.23 9.94
N GLU A 48 12.21 0.88 10.41
CA GLU A 48 12.88 2.19 10.56
C GLU A 48 14.01 2.20 11.62
N LYS A 49 14.46 1.03 12.11
CA LYS A 49 15.58 0.96 13.04
C LYS A 49 16.89 0.99 12.26
N ASP A 50 17.62 2.09 12.40
CA ASP A 50 18.85 2.39 11.65
C ASP A 50 19.98 1.35 11.78
N GLU A 51 19.97 0.52 12.83
CA GLU A 51 21.02 -0.48 13.10
C GLU A 51 21.28 -1.43 11.90
N TRP A 52 20.23 -1.90 11.22
CA TRP A 52 20.40 -2.80 10.08
C TRP A 52 20.70 -2.07 8.78
N ALA A 53 20.27 -0.81 8.65
CA ALA A 53 20.51 -0.01 7.46
C ALA A 53 22.00 0.34 7.32
N GLU A 54 22.71 0.51 8.43
CA GLU A 54 24.17 0.71 8.43
C GLU A 54 24.94 -0.56 8.06
N ILE A 55 24.50 -1.71 8.56
CA ILE A 55 25.22 -2.99 8.40
C ILE A 55 24.88 -3.65 7.04
N TYR A 56 23.62 -3.54 6.62
CA TYR A 56 23.04 -4.25 5.48
C TYR A 56 22.23 -3.32 4.54
N PRO A 57 22.81 -2.24 4.02
CA PRO A 57 22.09 -1.23 3.24
C PRO A 57 21.40 -1.81 1.99
N ASN A 58 22.06 -2.73 1.29
CA ASN A 58 21.50 -3.31 0.07
C ASN A 58 20.39 -4.31 0.37
N LEU A 59 20.53 -5.09 1.44
CA LEU A 59 19.50 -6.03 1.86
C LEU A 59 18.27 -5.34 2.45
N CYS A 60 18.44 -4.22 3.16
CA CYS A 60 17.32 -3.40 3.64
C CYS A 60 16.52 -2.82 2.46
N LEU A 61 17.20 -2.31 1.44
CA LEU A 61 16.55 -1.86 0.21
C LEU A 61 15.82 -3.00 -0.51
N LEU A 62 16.47 -4.17 -0.63
CA LEU A 62 15.87 -5.35 -1.25
C LEU A 62 14.64 -5.86 -0.49
N ALA A 63 14.71 -5.87 0.84
CA ALA A 63 13.59 -6.26 1.70
C ALA A 63 12.40 -5.31 1.52
N SER A 64 12.66 -4.01 1.54
CA SER A 64 11.65 -2.97 1.32
C SER A 64 10.98 -3.11 -0.05
N ALA A 65 11.77 -3.32 -1.11
CA ALA A 65 11.25 -3.56 -2.44
C ALA A 65 10.44 -4.87 -2.53
N GLY A 66 10.95 -5.95 -1.94
CA GLY A 66 10.29 -7.25 -1.95
C GLY A 66 8.94 -7.26 -1.22
N LEU A 67 8.82 -6.53 -0.11
CA LEU A 67 7.58 -6.45 0.66
C LEU A 67 6.45 -5.69 -0.04
N VAL A 68 6.78 -4.79 -0.98
CA VAL A 68 5.78 -4.03 -1.74
C VAL A 68 5.43 -4.65 -3.09
N ILE A 69 6.19 -5.65 -3.55
CA ILE A 69 5.88 -6.36 -4.79
C ILE A 69 4.71 -7.31 -4.54
N PRO A 70 3.59 -7.17 -5.27
CA PRO A 70 2.48 -8.11 -5.16
C PRO A 70 2.91 -9.48 -5.73
N VAL A 71 2.95 -10.49 -4.87
CA VAL A 71 3.38 -11.87 -5.22
C VAL A 71 2.32 -12.61 -6.05
N SER A 72 1.07 -12.12 -6.08
CA SER A 72 -0.03 -12.77 -6.82
C SER A 72 -0.95 -11.78 -7.52
N SER A 73 -1.55 -12.23 -8.63
CA SER A 73 -2.63 -11.52 -9.33
C SER A 73 -3.95 -11.52 -8.56
N VAL A 74 -4.07 -12.30 -7.49
CA VAL A 74 -5.32 -12.44 -6.72
C VAL A 74 -5.82 -11.09 -6.19
N ASN A 75 -4.90 -10.21 -5.79
CA ASN A 75 -5.26 -8.85 -5.39
C ASN A 75 -5.82 -8.04 -6.56
N CYS A 76 -5.23 -8.17 -7.76
CA CYS A 76 -5.76 -7.54 -8.97
C CYS A 76 -7.14 -8.10 -9.35
N GLU A 77 -7.36 -9.41 -9.21
CA GLU A 77 -8.66 -10.06 -9.47
C GLU A 77 -9.75 -9.60 -8.50
N ARG A 78 -9.38 -9.36 -7.23
CA ARG A 78 -10.26 -8.72 -6.25
C ARG A 78 -10.63 -7.30 -6.66
N ASP A 79 -9.69 -6.52 -7.21
CA ASP A 79 -9.96 -5.17 -7.70
C ASP A 79 -10.88 -5.19 -8.92
N PHE A 80 -10.72 -6.13 -9.85
CA PHE A 80 -11.66 -6.32 -10.97
C PHE A 80 -13.05 -6.73 -10.49
N SER A 81 -13.13 -7.63 -9.51
CA SER A 81 -14.41 -8.02 -8.90
C SER A 81 -15.11 -6.83 -8.24
N THR A 82 -14.33 -5.98 -7.56
CA THR A 82 -14.84 -4.74 -6.96
C THR A 82 -15.26 -3.74 -8.03
N MET A 83 -14.54 -3.68 -9.16
CA MET A 83 -14.91 -2.87 -10.31
C MET A 83 -16.26 -3.25 -10.88
N ASN A 84 -16.57 -4.54 -10.99
CA ASN A 84 -17.88 -5.01 -11.45
C ASN A 84 -19.02 -4.58 -10.50
N ARG A 85 -18.76 -4.46 -9.20
CA ARG A 85 -19.75 -3.94 -8.22
C ARG A 85 -19.96 -2.43 -8.33
N VAL A 86 -18.89 -1.68 -8.59
CA VAL A 86 -18.95 -0.21 -8.76
C VAL A 86 -19.57 0.16 -10.12
N LYS A 87 -19.19 -0.58 -11.17
CA LYS A 87 -19.58 -0.36 -12.56
C LYS A 87 -20.64 -1.39 -12.97
N THR A 88 -21.83 -1.23 -12.44
CA THR A 88 -23.01 -2.02 -12.80
C THR A 88 -23.55 -1.61 -14.18
N ASP A 89 -24.49 -2.39 -14.74
CA ASP A 89 -25.13 -2.07 -16.02
C ASP A 89 -25.73 -0.65 -16.05
N LEU A 90 -26.38 -0.25 -14.94
CA LEU A 90 -26.93 1.10 -14.77
C LEU A 90 -25.87 2.21 -14.58
N ARG A 91 -24.62 1.85 -14.24
CA ARG A 91 -23.50 2.78 -13.96
C ARG A 91 -22.28 2.51 -14.86
N ASN A 92 -22.51 2.00 -16.06
CA ASN A 92 -21.45 1.58 -16.98
C ASN A 92 -20.65 2.74 -17.61
N ARG A 93 -21.06 4.01 -17.40
CA ARG A 93 -20.40 5.21 -17.95
C ARG A 93 -19.35 5.83 -17.04
N LEU A 94 -19.09 5.25 -15.85
CA LEU A 94 -18.00 5.70 -14.97
C LEU A 94 -16.64 5.50 -15.67
N LYS A 95 -15.86 6.59 -15.78
CA LYS A 95 -14.54 6.61 -16.45
C LYS A 95 -13.55 7.45 -15.66
N GLY A 96 -12.26 7.20 -15.91
CA GLY A 96 -11.15 8.03 -15.42
C GLY A 96 -11.11 8.17 -13.90
N GLU A 97 -10.91 9.40 -13.44
CA GLU A 97 -10.71 9.73 -12.03
C GLU A 97 -11.91 9.38 -11.15
N HIS A 98 -13.13 9.53 -11.65
CA HIS A 98 -14.31 9.25 -10.84
C HIS A 98 -14.46 7.75 -10.56
N LEU A 99 -14.19 6.89 -11.55
CA LEU A 99 -14.14 5.44 -11.34
C LEU A 99 -13.03 5.08 -10.34
N ALA A 100 -11.84 5.66 -10.48
CA ALA A 100 -10.73 5.42 -9.57
C ALA A 100 -11.05 5.84 -8.12
N ALA A 101 -11.71 6.98 -7.92
CA ALA A 101 -12.14 7.44 -6.60
C ALA A 101 -13.15 6.47 -5.97
N CYS A 102 -14.17 6.06 -6.73
CA CYS A 102 -15.15 5.08 -6.26
C CYS A 102 -14.51 3.73 -5.91
N LEU A 103 -13.56 3.25 -6.71
CA LEU A 103 -12.83 2.02 -6.41
C LEU A 103 -11.97 2.13 -5.15
N ARG A 104 -11.26 3.24 -4.97
CA ARG A 104 -10.46 3.47 -3.75
C ARG A 104 -11.33 3.45 -2.50
N ILE A 105 -12.50 4.08 -2.54
CA ILE A 105 -13.47 4.06 -1.43
C ILE A 105 -14.03 2.65 -1.24
N ALA A 106 -14.36 1.93 -2.32
CA ALA A 106 -14.91 0.58 -2.20
C ALA A 106 -13.90 -0.44 -1.64
N VAL A 107 -12.61 -0.28 -1.93
CA VAL A 107 -11.54 -1.18 -1.47
C VAL A 107 -11.01 -0.80 -0.09
N ASN A 108 -10.81 0.48 0.18
CA ASN A 108 -10.09 0.97 1.38
C ASN A 108 -10.96 1.86 2.30
N GLY A 109 -12.19 2.16 1.90
CA GLY A 109 -13.06 3.04 2.68
C GLY A 109 -13.50 2.39 4.00
N PRO A 110 -13.88 3.21 4.99
CA PRO A 110 -14.45 2.69 6.23
C PRO A 110 -15.76 1.95 5.94
N ALA A 111 -16.14 1.06 6.85
CA ALA A 111 -17.47 0.46 6.82
C ALA A 111 -18.54 1.58 6.80
N PRO A 112 -19.68 1.36 6.12
CA PRO A 112 -20.73 2.38 6.04
C PRO A 112 -21.12 2.94 7.42
N GLU A 113 -21.19 2.07 8.43
CA GLU A 113 -21.57 2.43 9.80
C GLU A 113 -20.55 3.36 10.49
N ALA A 114 -19.28 3.27 10.10
CA ALA A 114 -18.20 4.09 10.63
C ALA A 114 -18.03 5.42 9.85
N PHE A 115 -18.73 5.59 8.74
CA PHE A 115 -18.62 6.81 7.95
C PHE A 115 -19.38 7.98 8.61
N PRO A 116 -18.75 9.16 8.80
CA PRO A 116 -19.37 10.29 9.48
C PRO A 116 -20.36 11.03 8.58
N TYR A 117 -21.55 10.45 8.39
CA TYR A 117 -22.60 11.00 7.50
C TYR A 117 -23.03 12.42 7.88
N ALA A 118 -23.10 12.76 9.17
CA ALA A 118 -23.48 14.09 9.62
C ALA A 118 -22.52 15.17 9.09
N GLN A 119 -21.21 14.95 9.24
CA GLN A 119 -20.18 15.87 8.73
C GLN A 119 -20.18 15.93 7.20
N ALA A 120 -20.38 14.79 6.54
CA ALA A 120 -20.47 14.74 5.08
C ALA A 120 -21.67 15.54 4.55
N LEU A 121 -22.82 15.47 5.23
CA LEU A 121 -24.01 16.26 4.93
C LEU A 121 -23.74 17.76 5.08
N GLU A 122 -23.13 18.19 6.19
CA GLU A 122 -22.75 19.58 6.39
C GLU A 122 -21.83 20.09 5.27
N LEU A 123 -20.80 19.32 4.92
CA LEU A 123 -19.89 19.62 3.80
C LEU A 123 -20.62 19.71 2.46
N PHE A 124 -21.56 18.79 2.21
CA PHE A 124 -22.34 18.76 0.99
C PHE A 124 -23.15 20.04 0.81
N PHE A 125 -23.76 20.57 1.88
CA PHE A 125 -24.57 21.79 1.87
C PHE A 125 -23.80 23.10 2.05
N ARG A 126 -22.45 23.06 2.20
CA ARG A 126 -21.64 24.29 2.13
C ARG A 126 -21.78 25.04 0.81
N LYS A 127 -22.13 24.35 -0.27
CA LYS A 127 -22.46 24.96 -1.56
C LYS A 127 -23.98 24.98 -1.73
N PRO A 128 -24.57 26.04 -2.32
CA PRO A 128 -26.02 26.12 -2.52
C PRO A 128 -26.49 24.95 -3.39
N ARG A 129 -27.48 24.18 -2.90
CA ARG A 129 -28.05 23.02 -3.58
C ARG A 129 -29.49 23.31 -3.97
N ARG A 130 -29.87 22.94 -5.18
CA ARG A 130 -31.27 23.04 -5.64
C ARG A 130 -32.08 21.83 -5.16
N ILE A 131 -32.27 21.73 -3.85
CA ILE A 131 -33.05 20.66 -3.21
C ILE A 131 -34.22 21.31 -2.47
N LYS A 132 -35.43 20.79 -2.66
CA LYS A 132 -36.60 21.23 -1.91
C LYS A 132 -36.68 20.44 -0.61
N CYS A 133 -36.45 21.11 0.52
CA CYS A 133 -36.65 20.51 1.83
C CYS A 133 -38.09 20.79 2.29
N THR A 134 -38.82 19.76 2.69
CA THR A 134 -40.16 19.88 3.27
C THR A 134 -40.13 20.34 4.73
N ASP A 135 -39.00 20.16 5.41
CA ASP A 135 -38.79 20.61 6.79
C ASP A 135 -38.39 22.09 6.83
N LYS A 136 -39.26 22.89 7.45
CA LYS A 136 -39.08 24.34 7.62
C LYS A 136 -38.08 24.71 8.72
N GLN A 137 -37.58 23.77 9.51
CA GLN A 137 -36.58 24.01 10.57
C GLN A 137 -35.19 23.45 10.20
N CYS A 138 -35.02 22.97 8.95
CA CYS A 138 -33.76 22.38 8.51
C CYS A 138 -32.65 23.42 8.34
N HIS A 139 -31.71 23.45 9.29
CA HIS A 139 -30.56 24.36 9.29
C HIS A 139 -29.50 24.07 8.20
N LEU A 140 -29.55 22.90 7.55
CA LEU A 140 -28.61 22.49 6.51
C LEU A 140 -29.01 22.99 5.12
N CYS A 141 -30.31 22.98 4.81
CA CYS A 141 -30.83 23.32 3.49
C CYS A 141 -31.20 24.81 3.32
N GLN A 142 -31.20 25.58 4.40
CA GLN A 142 -31.68 26.97 4.46
C GLN A 142 -30.62 28.05 4.17
N LYS A 143 -29.59 27.74 3.40
CA LYS A 143 -28.58 28.73 2.95
C LYS A 143 -28.75 29.11 1.48
#